data_AF-A0A166AHJ3-F1
#
_entry.id   AF-A0A166AHJ3-F1
#
_cell.length_a   1.000
_cell.length_b   1.000
_cell.length_c   1.000
_cell.angle_alpha   90.00
_cell.angle_beta   90.00
_cell.angle_gamma   90.00
#
_symmetry.space_group_name_H-M   'P 1'
#
loop_
_entity.id
_entity.type
_entity.pdbx_description
1 polymer ?
#
loop_
_entity_poly.entity_id
_entity_poly.type
_entity_poly.pdbx_seq_one_letter_code
_entity_poly.pdbx_strand_id
1 'polypeptide(L)'
;MGKYIVLDIVFYGRSLNYDQGSGNYQELKKITKWDGKQHTLVSRYALRYSLLETAREFYKWDLVDGKDLINAGNSDDSKVIQLSNDLLFSGEILNYPEFDLFGYLITSTTPQNFRTAPVKIGHAISLTPFNYDSLFNANIGLANRVRKYKGKLEPNPFVVEEHETFYQYSIVIDVDNVGELEVYVDKSKCEIENNEGKWKIAEINDDLTIHAEKGSGKSKEKYEIKKSDIFTEKSQYNMSNIDNIYTFSFSIKNEERNNRIKELIQSIMNLKRFIKARDEDLSPKLMIVGIYENNPYQTYKDRICLLDEYTKEEYDEIEEIPSSDGKRVVKVKHKITKSKKPTFEVIGIEENNEFETYDQKEILTFIENFLNNNKNEKLCNLKLYHDPNIDITYKK
;
A
#
# COMPACT_ATOMS: atom_id res chain seq x y z
N MET A 1 1.32 13.40 21.91
CA MET A 1 1.05 14.13 20.65
C MET A 1 2.32 13.95 19.85
N GLY A 2 2.23 13.44 18.62
CA GLY A 2 3.39 12.87 17.91
C GLY A 2 3.58 13.45 16.52
N LYS A 3 4.51 12.87 15.77
CA LYS A 3 4.82 13.20 14.38
C LYS A 3 4.03 12.34 13.40
N TYR A 4 3.36 12.99 12.46
CA TYR A 4 2.57 12.32 11.43
C TYR A 4 2.92 12.85 10.04
N ILE A 5 2.96 11.93 9.06
CA ILE A 5 2.98 12.25 7.64
C ILE A 5 1.67 11.72 7.04
N VAL A 6 0.93 12.57 6.34
CA VAL A 6 -0.31 12.20 5.65
C VAL A 6 -0.13 12.44 4.16
N LEU A 7 -0.49 11.44 3.35
CA LEU A 7 -0.45 11.49 1.91
C LEU A 7 -1.86 11.31 1.39
N ASP A 8 -2.37 12.26 0.63
CA ASP A 8 -3.62 12.12 -0.13
C ASP A 8 -3.27 12.03 -1.61
N ILE A 9 -3.49 10.86 -2.20
CA ILE A 9 -2.92 10.45 -3.48
C ILE A 9 -4.03 10.21 -4.47
N VAL A 10 -3.86 10.75 -5.67
CA VAL A 10 -4.60 10.38 -6.87
C VAL A 10 -3.64 9.76 -7.86
N PHE A 11 -4.01 8.62 -8.44
CA PHE A 11 -3.29 8.00 -9.54
C PHE A 11 -4.29 7.60 -10.63
N TYR A 12 -3.81 7.34 -11.84
CA TYR A 12 -4.64 6.90 -12.97
C TYR A 12 -4.37 5.43 -13.25
N GLY A 13 -5.42 4.63 -13.50
CA GLY A 13 -5.21 3.21 -13.79
C GLY A 13 -6.46 2.48 -14.26
N ARG A 14 -6.31 1.19 -14.59
CA ARG A 14 -7.39 0.40 -15.20
C ARG A 14 -7.61 -0.97 -14.57
N SER A 15 -8.86 -1.23 -14.18
CA SER A 15 -9.35 -2.58 -13.84
C SER A 15 -8.45 -3.33 -12.84
N LEU A 16 -8.20 -2.68 -11.70
CA LEU A 16 -7.07 -2.98 -10.81
C LEU A 16 -7.39 -4.02 -9.72
N ASN A 17 -8.66 -4.32 -9.46
CA ASN A 17 -9.04 -5.27 -8.42
C ASN A 17 -10.33 -5.99 -8.81
N TYR A 18 -10.24 -7.31 -9.04
CA TYR A 18 -11.40 -8.13 -9.35
C TYR A 18 -11.95 -8.81 -8.09
N ASP A 19 -13.24 -9.09 -8.06
CA ASP A 19 -13.88 -9.89 -7.03
C ASP A 19 -14.00 -11.36 -7.45
N GLN A 20 -14.41 -12.21 -6.51
CA GLN A 20 -14.86 -13.57 -6.78
C GLN A 20 -16.21 -13.51 -7.50
N GLY A 21 -16.17 -13.27 -8.81
CA GLY A 21 -17.37 -13.23 -9.65
C GLY A 21 -18.06 -14.60 -9.77
N SER A 22 -19.25 -14.60 -10.36
CA SER A 22 -20.04 -15.83 -10.59
C SER A 22 -19.74 -16.44 -11.96
N GLY A 23 -19.42 -17.73 -12.00
CA GLY A 23 -19.18 -18.46 -13.25
C GLY A 23 -18.05 -17.86 -14.09
N ASN A 24 -18.33 -17.53 -15.35
CA ASN A 24 -17.37 -16.92 -16.28
C ASN A 24 -17.38 -15.37 -16.25
N TYR A 25 -17.83 -14.75 -15.15
CA TYR A 25 -17.89 -13.31 -15.00
C TYR A 25 -16.76 -12.82 -14.09
N GLN A 26 -15.92 -11.92 -14.59
CA GLN A 26 -14.84 -11.31 -13.84
C GLN A 26 -15.25 -9.89 -13.44
N GLU A 27 -15.88 -9.80 -12.28
CA GLU A 27 -16.39 -8.56 -11.71
C GLU A 27 -15.27 -7.72 -11.08
N LEU A 28 -15.33 -6.40 -11.22
CA LEU A 28 -14.49 -5.48 -10.45
C LEU A 28 -15.02 -5.30 -9.03
N LYS A 29 -14.13 -5.13 -8.05
CA LYS A 29 -14.59 -4.73 -6.71
C LYS A 29 -15.20 -3.33 -6.78
N LYS A 30 -16.40 -3.18 -6.24
CA LYS A 30 -17.20 -1.95 -6.32
C LYS A 30 -17.72 -1.55 -4.94
N ILE A 31 -17.96 -0.25 -4.75
CA ILE A 31 -18.62 0.32 -3.57
C ILE A 31 -19.67 1.33 -4.03
N THR A 32 -20.81 1.38 -3.33
CA THR A 32 -21.85 2.40 -3.60
C THR A 32 -21.63 3.59 -2.68
N LYS A 33 -21.51 4.80 -3.24
CA LYS A 33 -21.39 6.05 -2.48
C LYS A 33 -22.78 6.59 -2.10
N TRP A 34 -22.80 7.66 -1.30
CA TRP A 34 -24.03 8.28 -0.78
C TRP A 34 -24.98 8.79 -1.87
N ASP A 35 -24.45 9.10 -3.06
CA ASP A 35 -25.21 9.55 -4.23
C ASP A 35 -25.87 8.39 -5.00
N GLY A 36 -25.75 7.15 -4.49
CA GLY A 36 -26.29 5.94 -5.10
C GLY A 36 -25.47 5.42 -6.29
N LYS A 37 -24.37 6.08 -6.65
CA LYS A 37 -23.52 5.64 -7.77
C LYS A 37 -22.50 4.61 -7.31
N GLN A 38 -22.21 3.66 -8.19
CA GLN A 38 -21.16 2.67 -7.96
C GLN A 38 -19.80 3.19 -8.41
N HIS A 39 -18.79 2.93 -7.61
CA HIS A 39 -17.39 3.27 -7.87
C HIS A 39 -16.54 2.02 -7.78
N THR A 40 -15.53 1.89 -8.62
CA THR A 40 -14.57 0.79 -8.51
C THR A 40 -13.61 1.03 -7.35
N LEU A 41 -13.18 -0.07 -6.73
CA LEU A 41 -12.44 -0.08 -5.47
C LEU A 41 -11.21 -0.95 -5.60
N VAL A 42 -10.03 -0.39 -5.34
CA VAL A 42 -8.83 -1.18 -5.03
C VAL A 42 -8.71 -1.30 -3.53
N SER A 43 -8.70 -2.54 -3.05
CA SER A 43 -8.66 -2.80 -1.62
C SER A 43 -7.33 -2.31 -1.02
N ARG A 44 -7.35 -1.85 0.24
CA ARG A 44 -6.11 -1.49 0.95
C ARG A 44 -5.12 -2.66 1.04
N TYR A 45 -5.62 -3.89 1.09
CA TYR A 45 -4.80 -5.11 1.05
C TYR A 45 -4.13 -5.30 -0.31
N ALA A 46 -4.85 -5.05 -1.40
CA ALA A 46 -4.28 -5.08 -2.74
C ALA A 46 -3.21 -3.99 -2.94
N LEU A 47 -3.45 -2.77 -2.43
CA LEU A 47 -2.46 -1.70 -2.43
C LEU A 47 -1.23 -2.06 -1.58
N ARG A 48 -1.44 -2.55 -0.36
CA ARG A 48 -0.34 -3.03 0.52
C ARG A 48 0.49 -4.10 -0.17
N TYR A 49 -0.15 -5.09 -0.80
CA TYR A 49 0.54 -6.15 -1.54
C TYR A 49 1.42 -5.55 -2.65
N SER A 50 0.84 -4.71 -3.51
CA SER A 50 1.57 -4.02 -4.58
C SER A 50 2.73 -3.17 -4.07
N LEU A 51 2.53 -2.50 -2.93
CA LEU A 51 3.54 -1.68 -2.29
C LEU A 51 4.71 -2.52 -1.77
N LEU A 52 4.45 -3.66 -1.13
CA LEU A 52 5.49 -4.58 -0.66
C LEU A 52 6.32 -5.16 -1.80
N GLU A 53 5.67 -5.59 -2.90
CA GLU A 53 6.41 -6.10 -4.07
C GLU A 53 7.25 -4.99 -4.73
N THR A 54 6.68 -3.78 -4.88
CA THR A 54 7.42 -2.62 -5.39
C THR A 54 8.63 -2.30 -4.48
N ALA A 55 8.43 -2.30 -3.17
CA ALA A 55 9.48 -2.01 -2.19
C ALA A 55 10.59 -3.06 -2.22
N ARG A 56 10.22 -4.34 -2.35
CA ARG A 56 11.16 -5.46 -2.50
C ARG A 56 12.00 -5.32 -3.77
N GLU A 57 11.36 -5.04 -4.90
CA GLU A 57 12.04 -4.99 -6.20
C GLU A 57 12.93 -3.75 -6.37
N PHE A 58 12.44 -2.57 -6.02
CA PHE A 58 13.13 -1.30 -6.29
C PHE A 58 13.96 -0.80 -5.11
N TYR A 59 13.59 -1.14 -3.86
CA TYR A 59 14.19 -0.59 -2.64
C TYR A 59 14.74 -1.68 -1.71
N LYS A 60 14.85 -2.93 -2.19
CA LYS A 60 15.49 -4.06 -1.52
C LYS A 60 14.96 -4.32 -0.11
N TRP A 61 13.66 -4.12 0.10
CA TRP A 61 13.05 -4.55 1.34
C TRP A 61 13.16 -6.06 1.50
N ASP A 62 13.70 -6.46 2.64
CA ASP A 62 13.67 -7.85 3.07
C ASP A 62 12.24 -8.16 3.54
N LEU A 63 11.59 -9.09 2.83
CA LEU A 63 10.34 -9.70 3.26
C LEU A 63 10.68 -11.05 3.90
N VAL A 64 9.89 -11.45 4.91
CA VAL A 64 10.08 -12.73 5.58
C VAL A 64 9.95 -13.88 4.58
N ASP A 65 10.88 -14.82 4.67
CA ASP A 65 10.82 -16.04 3.88
C ASP A 65 9.80 -17.02 4.48
N GLY A 66 9.21 -17.87 3.62
CA GLY A 66 8.24 -18.87 4.07
C GLY A 66 8.76 -19.83 5.14
N LYS A 67 10.08 -20.03 5.23
CA LYS A 67 10.70 -20.84 6.30
C LYS A 67 10.52 -20.23 7.70
N ASP A 68 10.33 -18.91 7.80
CA ASP A 68 10.19 -18.21 9.10
C ASP A 68 8.72 -17.92 9.44
N LEU A 69 7.80 -18.45 8.64
CA LEU A 69 6.36 -18.43 8.86
C LEU A 69 5.87 -19.76 9.42
N ILE A 70 5.00 -19.70 10.43
CA ILE A 70 4.38 -20.85 11.08
C ILE A 70 2.87 -20.83 10.87
N ASN A 71 2.27 -22.02 10.82
CA ASN A 71 0.82 -22.19 10.87
C ASN A 71 0.39 -22.34 12.34
N ALA A 72 -0.09 -21.26 12.94
CA ALA A 72 -0.53 -21.27 14.34
C ALA A 72 -2.06 -21.35 14.43
N GLY A 73 -2.55 -22.12 15.40
CA GLY A 73 -3.98 -22.30 15.64
C GLY A 73 -4.27 -23.60 16.39
N ASN A 74 -5.38 -23.61 17.15
CA ASN A 74 -5.75 -24.76 17.98
C ASN A 74 -6.49 -25.88 17.19
N SER A 75 -6.89 -25.62 15.94
CA SER A 75 -7.58 -26.59 15.07
C SER A 75 -7.14 -26.43 13.61
N ASP A 76 -7.26 -27.49 12.81
CA ASP A 76 -6.88 -27.45 11.38
C ASP A 76 -7.65 -26.39 10.58
N ASP A 77 -8.92 -26.12 10.95
CA ASP A 77 -9.77 -25.10 10.31
C ASP A 77 -9.48 -23.66 10.77
N SER A 78 -8.66 -23.48 11.82
CA SER A 78 -8.34 -22.17 12.41
C SER A 78 -6.86 -21.80 12.30
N LYS A 79 -6.10 -22.50 11.45
CA LYS A 79 -4.67 -22.20 11.25
C LYS A 79 -4.51 -20.88 10.51
N VAL A 80 -3.79 -19.95 11.14
CA VAL A 80 -3.44 -18.66 10.57
C VAL A 80 -1.93 -18.63 10.34
N ILE A 81 -1.51 -18.09 9.21
CA ILE A 81 -0.09 -17.86 8.93
C ILE A 81 0.37 -16.68 9.78
N GLN A 82 1.41 -16.87 10.58
CA GLN A 82 2.04 -15.83 11.40
C GLN A 82 3.56 -16.05 11.46
N LEU A 83 4.31 -15.09 12.00
CA LEU A 83 5.76 -15.27 12.17
C LEU A 83 6.08 -16.31 13.25
N SER A 84 7.25 -16.92 13.14
CA SER A 84 7.85 -17.68 14.23
C SER A 84 8.04 -16.80 15.47
N ASN A 85 7.87 -17.41 16.65
CA ASN A 85 8.15 -16.72 17.91
C ASN A 85 9.64 -16.38 18.06
N ASP A 86 10.51 -17.07 17.35
CA ASP A 86 11.96 -16.86 17.37
C ASP A 86 12.32 -15.45 16.87
N LEU A 87 11.76 -15.02 15.73
CA LEU A 87 11.96 -13.66 15.18
C LEU A 87 11.39 -12.56 16.08
N LEU A 88 10.28 -12.86 16.76
CA LEU A 88 9.64 -11.91 17.67
C LEU A 88 10.52 -11.68 18.91
N PHE A 89 10.99 -12.76 19.53
CA PHE A 89 11.77 -12.68 20.77
C PHE A 89 13.22 -12.26 20.54
N SER A 90 13.81 -12.55 19.38
CA SER A 90 15.16 -12.09 19.02
C SER A 90 15.22 -10.60 18.65
N GLY A 91 14.07 -9.98 18.36
CA GLY A 91 13.96 -8.62 17.83
C GLY A 91 14.20 -8.50 16.32
N GLU A 92 14.55 -9.60 15.63
CA GLU A 92 14.82 -9.62 14.18
C GLU A 92 13.60 -9.25 13.34
N ILE A 93 12.38 -9.36 13.89
CA ILE A 93 11.16 -8.89 13.25
C ILE A 93 11.26 -7.42 12.76
N LEU A 94 12.04 -6.57 13.44
CA LEU A 94 12.25 -5.18 13.01
C LEU A 94 13.18 -5.03 11.80
N ASN A 95 13.91 -6.07 11.40
CA ASN A 95 14.67 -6.08 10.16
C ASN A 95 13.75 -6.14 8.92
N TYR A 96 12.50 -6.58 9.10
CA TYR A 96 11.50 -6.71 8.05
C TYR A 96 10.54 -5.50 8.08
N PRO A 97 10.67 -4.54 7.15
CA PRO A 97 9.83 -3.33 7.17
C PRO A 97 8.33 -3.63 7.08
N GLU A 98 7.94 -4.77 6.51
CA GLU A 98 6.54 -5.15 6.35
C GLU A 98 5.80 -5.32 7.67
N PHE A 99 6.47 -5.79 8.72
CA PHE A 99 5.89 -5.99 10.05
C PHE A 99 6.02 -4.75 10.90
N ASP A 100 7.14 -4.04 10.77
CA ASP A 100 7.31 -2.75 11.43
C ASP A 100 6.24 -1.75 10.99
N LEU A 101 6.04 -1.58 9.67
CA LEU A 101 5.16 -0.55 9.12
C LEU A 101 3.69 -0.96 9.09
N PHE A 102 3.38 -2.23 8.86
CA PHE A 102 1.99 -2.69 8.68
C PHE A 102 1.44 -3.53 9.84
N GLY A 103 2.22 -3.71 10.91
CA GLY A 103 1.78 -4.39 12.11
C GLY A 103 1.57 -5.90 11.93
N TYR A 104 1.21 -6.55 13.03
CA TYR A 104 0.98 -7.99 13.08
C TYR A 104 0.19 -8.37 14.33
N LEU A 105 -0.27 -9.63 14.35
CA LEU A 105 -0.91 -10.27 15.50
C LEU A 105 -0.34 -11.68 15.66
N ILE A 106 0.28 -11.97 16.80
CA ILE A 106 0.83 -13.29 17.13
C ILE A 106 -0.06 -13.92 18.18
N THR A 107 -0.80 -14.96 17.78
CA THR A 107 -1.83 -15.62 18.62
C THR A 107 -1.26 -16.72 19.52
N SER A 108 -0.05 -17.20 19.23
CA SER A 108 0.62 -18.31 19.92
C SER A 108 1.24 -17.91 21.27
N THR A 109 1.44 -16.62 21.53
CA THR A 109 2.10 -16.12 22.74
C THR A 109 1.11 -15.79 23.86
N THR A 110 1.58 -15.83 25.10
CA THR A 110 0.81 -15.42 26.29
C THR A 110 1.63 -14.39 27.09
N PRO A 111 1.17 -13.14 27.24
CA PRO A 111 -0.02 -12.56 26.61
C PRO A 111 0.10 -12.50 25.08
N GLN A 112 -1.03 -12.32 24.39
CA GLN A 112 -1.06 -12.21 22.94
C GLN A 112 -0.29 -10.97 22.50
N ASN A 113 0.76 -11.16 21.70
CA ASN A 113 1.57 -10.07 21.19
C ASN A 113 0.98 -9.51 19.91
N PHE A 114 0.86 -8.19 19.82
CA PHE A 114 0.37 -7.51 18.63
C PHE A 114 1.06 -6.18 18.45
N ARG A 115 1.11 -5.73 17.20
CA ARG A 115 1.59 -4.41 16.81
C ARG A 115 0.53 -3.75 15.96
N THR A 116 0.05 -2.59 16.40
CA THR A 116 -0.80 -1.74 15.56
C THR A 116 0.04 -1.16 14.44
N ALA A 117 -0.43 -1.23 13.20
CA ALA A 117 0.25 -0.68 12.03
C ALA A 117 0.54 0.83 12.18
N PRO A 118 1.82 1.25 12.22
CA PRO A 118 2.18 2.68 12.15
C PRO A 118 1.78 3.32 10.82
N VAL A 119 1.72 2.53 9.74
CA VAL A 119 1.28 2.98 8.42
C VAL A 119 -0.11 2.46 8.11
N LYS A 120 -1.05 3.38 7.88
CA LYS A 120 -2.44 3.06 7.54
C LYS A 120 -2.74 3.47 6.10
N ILE A 121 -3.12 2.49 5.29
CA ILE A 121 -3.50 2.69 3.88
C ILE A 121 -5.03 2.65 3.75
N GLY A 122 -5.60 3.68 3.14
CA GLY A 122 -7.01 3.74 2.77
C GLY A 122 -7.32 2.92 1.50
N HIS A 123 -8.59 2.63 1.26
CA HIS A 123 -8.98 2.08 -0.04
C HIS A 123 -8.84 3.13 -1.14
N ALA A 124 -8.36 2.71 -2.31
CA ALA A 124 -8.41 3.53 -3.51
C ALA A 124 -9.75 3.37 -4.19
N ILE A 125 -10.46 4.49 -4.33
CA ILE A 125 -11.82 4.55 -4.87
C ILE A 125 -11.77 5.40 -6.13
N SER A 126 -12.46 4.99 -7.19
CA SER A 126 -12.56 5.80 -8.40
C SER A 126 -13.18 7.17 -8.13
N LEU A 127 -12.67 8.20 -8.78
CA LEU A 127 -13.24 9.54 -8.73
C LEU A 127 -14.47 9.64 -9.63
N THR A 128 -14.53 8.89 -10.73
CA THR A 128 -15.73 8.78 -11.55
C THR A 128 -16.57 7.53 -11.23
N PRO A 129 -17.89 7.60 -11.47
CA PRO A 129 -18.78 6.45 -11.38
C PRO A 129 -18.44 5.39 -12.42
N PHE A 130 -18.61 4.12 -12.04
CA PHE A 130 -18.55 3.00 -12.94
C PHE A 130 -19.83 2.87 -13.76
N ASN A 131 -19.69 2.76 -15.10
CA ASN A 131 -20.82 2.72 -16.04
C ASN A 131 -21.11 1.31 -16.60
N TYR A 132 -20.66 0.25 -15.91
CA TYR A 132 -20.88 -1.14 -16.32
C TYR A 132 -20.23 -1.53 -17.65
N ASP A 133 -19.14 -0.84 -18.01
CA ASP A 133 -18.32 -1.18 -19.16
C ASP A 133 -17.75 -2.59 -18.99
N SER A 134 -18.00 -3.44 -20.00
CA SER A 134 -17.58 -4.83 -19.97
C SER A 134 -17.24 -5.35 -21.37
N LEU A 135 -16.30 -6.28 -21.42
CA LEU A 135 -15.85 -6.94 -22.64
C LEU A 135 -16.24 -8.41 -22.63
N PHE A 136 -16.84 -8.85 -23.74
CA PHE A 136 -17.07 -10.26 -24.01
C PHE A 136 -15.83 -10.87 -24.67
N ASN A 137 -15.24 -11.87 -24.02
CA ASN A 137 -13.97 -12.47 -24.40
C ASN A 137 -14.14 -13.96 -24.68
N ALA A 138 -13.44 -14.46 -25.70
CA ALA A 138 -13.41 -15.88 -26.03
C ALA A 138 -12.10 -16.24 -26.75
N ASN A 139 -11.52 -17.41 -26.44
CA ASN A 139 -10.30 -17.86 -27.11
C ASN A 139 -10.61 -18.54 -28.46
N ILE A 140 -11.05 -17.73 -29.42
CA ILE A 140 -11.46 -18.20 -30.76
C ILE A 140 -10.28 -18.86 -31.49
N GLY A 141 -9.05 -18.34 -31.32
CA GLY A 141 -7.86 -18.90 -31.94
C GLY A 141 -7.59 -20.34 -31.52
N LEU A 142 -7.68 -20.65 -30.22
CA LEU A 142 -7.56 -22.02 -29.72
C LEU A 142 -8.68 -22.91 -30.24
N ALA A 143 -9.92 -22.42 -30.22
CA ALA A 143 -11.07 -23.16 -30.73
C ALA A 143 -10.90 -23.52 -32.22
N ASN A 144 -10.43 -22.58 -33.04
CA ASN A 144 -10.19 -22.80 -34.47
C ASN A 144 -9.10 -23.85 -34.75
N ARG A 145 -8.04 -23.91 -33.94
CA ARG A 145 -7.02 -24.96 -34.08
C ARG A 145 -7.58 -26.34 -33.76
N VAL A 146 -8.37 -26.46 -32.68
CA VAL A 146 -8.99 -27.74 -32.32
C VAL A 146 -10.04 -28.17 -33.33
N ARG A 147 -10.80 -27.22 -33.90
CA ARG A 147 -11.84 -27.51 -34.91
C ARG A 147 -11.32 -28.28 -36.12
N LYS A 148 -10.08 -28.00 -36.53
CA LYS A 148 -9.41 -28.69 -37.64
C LYS A 148 -9.20 -30.19 -37.39
N TYR A 149 -9.14 -30.61 -36.12
CA TYR A 149 -8.82 -32.00 -35.74
C TYR A 149 -9.98 -32.74 -35.05
N LYS A 150 -10.78 -32.04 -34.23
CA LYS A 150 -11.83 -32.64 -33.39
C LYS A 150 -13.27 -32.24 -33.78
N GLY A 151 -13.46 -31.51 -34.90
CA GLY A 151 -14.80 -31.09 -35.34
C GLY A 151 -15.34 -29.87 -34.57
N LYS A 152 -16.67 -29.77 -34.41
CA LYS A 152 -17.29 -28.60 -33.75
C LYS A 152 -16.84 -28.46 -32.29
N LEU A 153 -16.11 -27.39 -32.00
CA LEU A 153 -15.80 -26.93 -30.64
C LEU A 153 -16.25 -25.46 -30.51
N GLU A 154 -17.07 -25.17 -29.53
CA GLU A 154 -17.44 -23.80 -29.17
C GLU A 154 -16.48 -23.28 -28.09
N PRO A 155 -15.88 -22.08 -28.26
CA PRO A 155 -15.06 -21.51 -27.21
C PRO A 155 -15.94 -21.20 -26.00
N ASN A 156 -15.43 -21.45 -24.78
CA ASN A 156 -16.09 -21.01 -23.56
C ASN A 156 -15.90 -19.49 -23.40
N PRO A 157 -16.95 -18.66 -23.54
CA PRO A 157 -16.81 -17.22 -23.42
C PRO A 157 -16.85 -16.79 -21.96
N PHE A 158 -16.21 -15.66 -21.68
CA PHE A 158 -16.21 -15.01 -20.38
C PHE A 158 -16.34 -13.51 -20.53
N VAL A 159 -16.91 -12.84 -19.53
CA VAL A 159 -17.10 -11.40 -19.51
C VAL A 159 -16.19 -10.79 -18.46
N VAL A 160 -15.56 -9.67 -18.79
CA VAL A 160 -14.67 -8.94 -17.88
C VAL A 160 -15.15 -7.51 -17.81
N GLU A 161 -15.39 -7.01 -16.60
CA GLU A 161 -15.62 -5.59 -16.38
C GLU A 161 -14.33 -4.80 -16.54
N GLU A 162 -14.43 -3.62 -17.16
CA GLU A 162 -13.31 -2.70 -17.33
C GLU A 162 -13.65 -1.31 -16.82
N HIS A 163 -12.71 -0.67 -16.14
CA HIS A 163 -12.87 0.71 -15.73
C HIS A 163 -11.50 1.38 -15.63
N GLU A 164 -11.29 2.38 -16.49
CA GLU A 164 -10.09 3.20 -16.55
C GLU A 164 -10.43 4.62 -16.10
N THR A 165 -9.80 5.09 -15.03
CA THR A 165 -10.08 6.41 -14.44
C THR A 165 -9.02 6.75 -13.38
N PHE A 166 -9.14 7.94 -12.80
CA PHE A 166 -8.44 8.34 -11.60
C PHE A 166 -9.01 7.69 -10.35
N TYR A 167 -8.12 7.19 -9.50
CA TYR A 167 -8.41 6.61 -8.19
C TYR A 167 -7.77 7.43 -7.10
N GLN A 168 -8.47 7.56 -5.97
CA GLN A 168 -8.01 8.32 -4.83
C GLN A 168 -7.94 7.49 -3.55
N TYR A 169 -6.84 7.61 -2.81
CA TYR A 169 -6.65 7.03 -1.48
C TYR A 169 -5.78 7.92 -0.60
N SER A 170 -5.67 7.55 0.68
CA SER A 170 -4.80 8.24 1.63
C SER A 170 -3.91 7.26 2.36
N ILE A 171 -2.73 7.71 2.76
CA ILE A 171 -1.81 7.01 3.64
C ILE A 171 -1.53 7.91 4.85
N VAL A 172 -1.59 7.35 6.05
CA VAL A 172 -1.16 8.02 7.29
C VAL A 172 0.00 7.25 7.88
N ILE A 173 1.09 7.93 8.18
CA ILE A 173 2.31 7.39 8.79
C ILE A 173 2.45 8.03 10.16
N ASP A 174 2.40 7.21 11.21
CA ASP A 174 2.77 7.58 12.57
C ASP A 174 4.28 7.42 12.74
N VAL A 175 5.03 8.51 12.59
CA VAL A 175 6.50 8.52 12.48
C VAL A 175 7.14 8.01 13.77
N ASP A 176 6.59 8.38 14.93
CA ASP A 176 7.19 8.06 16.23
C ASP A 176 7.07 6.57 16.57
N ASN A 177 6.07 5.89 16.02
CA ASN A 177 5.86 4.45 16.22
C ASN A 177 6.63 3.57 15.22
N VAL A 178 7.20 4.13 14.14
CA VAL A 178 8.02 3.35 13.21
C VAL A 178 9.32 2.94 13.90
N GLY A 179 9.61 1.64 13.88
CA GLY A 179 10.84 1.09 14.41
C GLY A 179 10.84 0.81 15.91
N GLU A 180 9.76 1.13 16.63
CA GLU A 180 9.61 0.92 18.08
C GLU A 180 8.76 -0.32 18.35
N LEU A 181 9.28 -1.33 19.05
CA LEU A 181 8.62 -2.62 19.31
C LEU A 181 8.61 -2.96 20.80
N GLU A 182 7.47 -3.41 21.29
CA GLU A 182 7.35 -4.01 22.62
C GLU A 182 6.82 -5.44 22.50
N VAL A 183 7.48 -6.36 23.21
CA VAL A 183 7.12 -7.77 23.29
C VAL A 183 6.91 -8.15 24.74
N TYR A 184 5.83 -8.86 25.02
CA TYR A 184 5.40 -9.24 26.35
C TYR A 184 5.42 -10.77 26.48
N VAL A 185 6.03 -11.26 27.56
CA VAL A 185 6.22 -12.70 27.80
C VAL A 185 5.86 -13.05 29.24
N ASP A 186 4.80 -13.84 29.45
CA ASP A 186 4.55 -14.47 30.76
C ASP A 186 5.38 -15.76 30.85
N LYS A 187 6.47 -15.74 31.63
CA LYS A 187 7.37 -16.89 31.78
C LYS A 187 6.66 -18.17 32.22
N SER A 188 5.55 -18.07 32.96
CA SER A 188 4.84 -19.22 33.51
C SER A 188 3.86 -19.88 32.53
N LYS A 189 3.41 -19.14 31.51
CA LYS A 189 2.34 -19.57 30.59
C LYS A 189 2.73 -19.54 29.13
N CYS A 190 3.67 -18.71 28.73
CA CYS A 190 4.05 -18.55 27.34
C CYS A 190 4.82 -19.79 26.86
N GLU A 191 4.42 -20.28 25.69
CA GLU A 191 5.16 -21.28 24.93
C GLU A 191 5.76 -20.63 23.69
N ILE A 192 6.93 -21.10 23.29
CA ILE A 192 7.58 -20.68 22.05
C ILE A 192 7.15 -21.66 20.98
N GLU A 193 6.50 -21.16 19.93
CA GLU A 193 6.10 -21.97 18.79
C GLU A 193 7.00 -21.63 17.60
N ASN A 194 7.67 -22.66 17.07
CA ASN A 194 8.47 -22.60 15.86
C ASN A 194 8.20 -23.84 15.00
N ASN A 195 8.90 -23.97 13.86
CA ASN A 195 8.72 -25.10 12.96
C ASN A 195 9.06 -26.48 13.57
N GLU A 196 9.82 -26.50 14.67
CA GLU A 196 10.22 -27.72 15.39
C GLU A 196 9.20 -28.10 16.50
N GLY A 197 8.24 -27.22 16.78
CA GLY A 197 7.12 -27.45 17.68
C GLY A 197 7.01 -26.40 18.78
N LYS A 198 6.37 -26.80 19.89
CA LYS A 198 6.13 -25.96 21.06
C LYS A 198 7.13 -26.23 22.17
N TRP A 199 7.73 -25.17 22.71
CA TRP A 199 8.76 -25.19 23.74
C TRP A 199 8.33 -24.39 24.96
N LYS A 200 8.60 -24.90 26.16
CA LYS A 200 8.28 -24.19 27.42
C LYS A 200 9.46 -23.34 27.85
N ILE A 201 9.20 -22.10 28.25
CA ILE A 201 10.24 -21.19 28.73
C ILE A 201 10.76 -21.69 30.09
N ALA A 202 12.05 -21.96 30.18
CA ALA A 202 12.73 -22.36 31.41
C ALA A 202 13.36 -21.15 32.11
N GLU A 203 14.08 -20.31 31.35
CA GLU A 203 14.82 -19.16 31.88
C GLU A 203 14.87 -18.01 30.87
N ILE A 204 14.89 -16.78 31.39
CA ILE A 204 15.07 -15.55 30.61
C ILE A 204 16.19 -14.79 31.32
N ASN A 205 17.28 -14.54 30.60
CA ASN A 205 18.48 -13.88 31.11
C ASN A 205 18.41 -12.36 30.90
N ASP A 206 19.24 -11.63 31.63
CA ASP A 206 19.34 -10.16 31.54
C ASP A 206 19.77 -9.65 30.16
N ASP A 207 20.41 -10.50 29.35
CA ASP A 207 20.84 -10.23 27.98
C ASP A 207 19.77 -10.53 26.92
N LEU A 208 18.50 -10.72 27.33
CA LEU A 208 17.36 -11.15 26.50
C LEU A 208 17.46 -12.58 25.95
N THR A 209 18.41 -13.39 26.42
CA THR A 209 18.49 -14.80 26.02
C THR A 209 17.36 -15.59 26.67
N ILE A 210 16.59 -16.31 25.85
CA ILE A 210 15.51 -17.19 26.31
C ILE A 210 15.95 -18.64 26.18
N HIS A 211 15.99 -19.34 27.31
CA HIS A 211 16.19 -20.79 27.36
C HIS A 211 14.83 -21.47 27.42
N ALA A 212 14.55 -22.34 26.45
CA ALA A 212 13.32 -23.10 26.36
C ALA A 212 13.59 -24.61 26.29
N GLU A 213 12.62 -25.40 26.74
CA GLU A 213 12.78 -26.84 26.88
C GLU A 213 11.54 -27.60 26.41
N LYS A 214 11.75 -28.79 25.87
CA LYS A 214 10.69 -29.69 25.38
C LYS A 214 10.95 -31.12 25.86
N GLY A 215 9.88 -31.82 26.27
CA GLY A 215 9.96 -33.19 26.81
C GLY A 215 10.27 -33.28 28.31
N SER A 216 10.41 -34.50 28.82
CA SER A 216 10.64 -34.78 30.25
C SER A 216 11.72 -35.84 30.48
N GLY A 217 12.51 -35.71 31.55
CA GLY A 217 13.51 -36.72 31.94
C GLY A 217 14.75 -36.73 31.05
N LYS A 218 15.19 -37.91 30.60
CA LYS A 218 16.42 -38.09 29.79
C LYS A 218 16.27 -37.68 28.32
N SER A 219 15.05 -37.47 27.82
CA SER A 219 14.75 -37.03 26.44
C SER A 219 14.40 -35.54 26.38
N LYS A 220 15.00 -34.73 27.26
CA LYS A 220 14.74 -33.30 27.36
C LYS A 220 15.57 -32.55 26.33
N GLU A 221 14.91 -31.94 25.37
CA GLU A 221 15.52 -31.08 24.36
C GLU A 221 15.61 -29.65 24.90
N LYS A 222 16.71 -28.97 24.60
CA LYS A 222 16.93 -27.57 24.98
C LYS A 222 17.03 -26.73 23.71
N TYR A 223 16.43 -25.56 23.77
CA TYR A 223 16.43 -24.57 22.70
C TYR A 223 16.78 -23.22 23.29
N GLU A 224 17.58 -22.44 22.57
CA GLU A 224 18.06 -21.14 23.02
C GLU A 224 17.77 -20.11 21.94
N ILE A 225 17.02 -19.08 22.30
CA ILE A 225 16.83 -17.91 21.45
C ILE A 225 17.75 -16.82 21.96
N LYS A 226 18.67 -16.41 21.11
CA LYS A 226 19.53 -15.26 21.36
C LYS A 226 19.01 -14.05 20.62
N LYS A 227 19.33 -12.88 21.17
CA LYS A 227 19.32 -11.67 20.38
C LYS A 227 20.21 -11.85 19.15
N SER A 228 19.73 -11.37 18.01
CA SER A 228 20.51 -11.39 16.77
C SER A 228 21.60 -10.32 16.77
N ASP A 229 22.82 -10.74 16.43
CA ASP A 229 24.00 -9.86 16.26
C ASP A 229 23.73 -8.77 15.21
N ILE A 230 23.02 -9.12 14.13
CA ILE A 230 22.68 -8.21 13.03
C ILE A 230 21.74 -7.11 13.52
N PHE A 231 20.77 -7.46 14.35
CA PHE A 231 19.84 -6.50 14.92
C PHE A 231 20.54 -5.55 15.92
N THR A 232 21.47 -6.04 16.75
CA THR A 232 22.22 -5.22 17.74
C THR A 232 22.94 -4.02 17.15
N GLU A 233 23.50 -4.12 15.94
CA GLU A 233 24.29 -3.03 15.36
C GLU A 233 23.45 -1.78 15.04
N LYS A 234 22.16 -1.98 14.75
CA LYS A 234 21.24 -0.94 14.27
C LYS A 234 20.15 -0.56 15.27
N SER A 235 20.15 -1.16 16.45
CA SER A 235 19.06 -1.06 17.42
C SER A 235 19.49 -0.75 18.84
N GLN A 236 18.53 -0.30 19.64
CA GLN A 236 18.59 -0.26 21.10
C GLN A 236 17.58 -1.26 21.65
N TYR A 237 17.80 -1.68 22.88
CA TYR A 237 16.91 -2.61 23.56
C TYR A 237 16.92 -2.38 25.05
N ASN A 238 15.83 -2.75 25.70
CA ASN A 238 15.72 -2.78 27.15
C ASN A 238 14.84 -3.97 27.56
N MET A 239 15.11 -4.51 28.74
CA MET A 239 14.25 -5.49 29.38
C MET A 239 13.79 -4.94 30.73
N SER A 240 12.51 -5.12 31.02
CA SER A 240 11.95 -4.90 32.35
C SER A 240 11.04 -6.06 32.71
N ASN A 241 10.80 -6.26 34.00
CA ASN A 241 9.94 -7.32 34.48
C ASN A 241 9.03 -6.83 35.60
N ILE A 242 7.79 -7.30 35.59
CA ILE A 242 6.80 -7.12 36.65
C ILE A 242 6.25 -8.51 36.96
N ASP A 243 6.57 -9.02 38.15
CA ASP A 243 6.29 -10.41 38.58
C ASP A 243 6.82 -11.46 37.58
N ASN A 244 5.92 -12.19 36.91
CA ASN A 244 6.24 -13.22 35.92
C ASN A 244 6.19 -12.72 34.47
N ILE A 245 5.86 -11.44 34.26
CA ILE A 245 5.73 -10.83 32.94
C ILE A 245 7.00 -10.05 32.63
N TYR A 246 7.66 -10.44 31.55
CA TYR A 246 8.80 -9.76 30.97
C TYR A 246 8.35 -8.89 29.81
N THR A 247 8.88 -7.68 29.74
CA THR A 247 8.70 -6.77 28.61
C THR A 247 10.04 -6.53 27.95
N PHE A 248 10.14 -6.87 26.67
CA PHE A 248 11.28 -6.57 25.82
C PHE A 248 10.91 -5.38 24.96
N SER A 249 11.66 -4.30 25.09
CA SER A 249 11.53 -3.12 24.23
C SER A 249 12.69 -3.11 23.25
N PHE A 250 12.39 -2.96 21.97
CA PHE A 250 13.34 -2.95 20.87
C PHE A 250 13.09 -1.70 20.04
N SER A 251 14.15 -0.95 19.69
CA SER A 251 14.00 0.23 18.83
C SER A 251 15.10 0.32 17.79
N ILE A 252 14.78 0.70 16.56
CA ILE A 252 15.81 0.99 15.55
C ILE A 252 16.34 2.42 15.73
N LYS A 253 17.59 2.66 15.32
CA LYS A 253 18.18 4.01 15.33
C LYS A 253 17.37 4.97 14.44
N ASN A 254 17.33 6.25 14.82
CA ASN A 254 16.63 7.31 14.07
C ASN A 254 17.01 7.36 12.58
N GLU A 255 18.28 7.13 12.24
CA GLU A 255 18.74 7.08 10.85
C GLU A 255 18.09 5.95 10.05
N GLU A 256 18.03 4.74 10.61
CA GLU A 256 17.37 3.58 9.99
C GLU A 256 15.85 3.83 9.84
N ARG A 257 15.21 4.40 10.88
CA ARG A 257 13.79 4.79 10.82
C ARG A 257 13.53 5.80 9.70
N ASN A 258 14.37 6.83 9.59
CA ASN A 258 14.22 7.87 8.59
C ASN A 258 14.43 7.31 7.18
N ASN A 259 15.41 6.43 6.98
CA ASN A 259 15.64 5.71 5.72
C ASN A 259 14.44 4.82 5.35
N ARG A 260 13.88 4.07 6.30
CA ARG A 260 12.71 3.22 6.08
C ARG A 260 11.48 4.03 5.65
N ILE A 261 11.23 5.16 6.28
CA ILE A 261 10.14 6.07 5.88
C ILE A 261 10.42 6.62 4.47
N LYS A 262 11.65 7.04 4.18
CA LYS A 262 12.02 7.52 2.85
C LYS A 262 11.78 6.48 1.77
N GLU A 263 12.23 5.24 1.97
CA GLU A 263 12.02 4.12 1.03
C GLU A 263 10.52 3.81 0.85
N LEU A 264 9.72 3.88 1.92
CA LEU A 264 8.27 3.76 1.82
C LEU A 264 7.68 4.84 0.91
N ILE A 265 8.06 6.11 1.10
CA ILE A 265 7.60 7.21 0.25
C ILE A 265 8.03 7.01 -1.21
N GLN A 266 9.28 6.60 -1.44
CA GLN A 266 9.76 6.31 -2.79
C GLN A 266 9.00 5.15 -3.44
N SER A 267 8.67 4.10 -2.67
CA SER A 267 7.85 2.97 -3.12
C SER A 267 6.43 3.42 -3.50
N ILE A 268 5.85 4.37 -2.76
CA ILE A 268 4.55 4.97 -3.09
C ILE A 268 4.64 5.79 -4.37
N MET A 269 5.68 6.59 -4.54
CA MET A 269 5.89 7.41 -5.74
C MET A 269 6.12 6.59 -7.02
N ASN A 270 6.62 5.36 -6.88
CA ASN A 270 6.93 4.44 -7.98
C ASN A 270 6.06 3.18 -7.94
N LEU A 271 4.89 3.25 -7.32
CA LEU A 271 4.04 2.10 -7.06
C LEU A 271 3.67 1.37 -8.35
N LYS A 272 4.00 0.07 -8.43
CA LYS A 272 3.62 -0.81 -9.52
C LYS A 272 2.62 -1.85 -9.06
N ARG A 273 1.74 -2.27 -9.98
CA ARG A 273 0.81 -3.35 -9.74
C ARG A 273 0.83 -4.33 -10.89
N PHE A 274 1.43 -5.48 -10.61
CA PHE A 274 1.29 -6.65 -11.46
C PHE A 274 -0.08 -7.30 -11.26
N ILE A 275 -0.92 -7.30 -12.30
CA ILE A 275 -2.23 -7.94 -12.29
C ILE A 275 -2.58 -8.52 -13.66
N LYS A 276 -2.90 -9.83 -13.70
CA LYS A 276 -3.26 -10.55 -14.93
C LYS A 276 -2.26 -10.30 -16.08
N ALA A 277 -0.97 -10.37 -15.75
CA ALA A 277 0.15 -10.12 -16.66
C ALA A 277 0.24 -8.69 -17.23
N ARG A 278 -0.50 -7.73 -16.65
CA ARG A 278 -0.29 -6.30 -16.85
C ARG A 278 0.55 -5.76 -15.71
N ASP A 279 1.47 -4.87 -16.04
CA ASP A 279 2.19 -4.07 -15.07
C ASP A 279 1.64 -2.65 -15.12
N GLU A 280 0.71 -2.35 -14.20
CA GLU A 280 0.00 -1.07 -14.14
C GLU A 280 0.83 -0.08 -13.32
N ASP A 281 0.92 1.15 -13.80
CA ASP A 281 1.62 2.24 -13.12
C ASP A 281 0.66 2.99 -12.19
N LEU A 282 0.86 2.85 -10.88
CA LEU A 282 0.04 3.48 -9.85
C LEU A 282 0.78 4.67 -9.21
N SER A 283 1.84 5.16 -9.85
CA SER A 283 2.52 6.38 -9.42
C SER A 283 1.54 7.55 -9.31
N PRO A 284 1.71 8.44 -8.30
CA PRO A 284 0.83 9.57 -8.12
C PRO A 284 0.78 10.47 -9.36
N LYS A 285 -0.43 10.86 -9.77
CA LYS A 285 -0.69 11.99 -10.67
C LYS A 285 -0.90 13.28 -9.91
N LEU A 286 -1.44 13.19 -8.69
CA LEU A 286 -1.55 14.26 -7.72
C LEU A 286 -1.28 13.66 -6.35
N MET A 287 -0.53 14.35 -5.51
CA MET A 287 -0.28 13.94 -4.12
C MET A 287 -0.16 15.16 -3.22
N ILE A 288 -1.02 15.27 -2.22
CA ILE A 288 -0.88 16.25 -1.15
C ILE A 288 -0.19 15.57 0.03
N VAL A 289 0.94 16.13 0.44
CA VAL A 289 1.76 15.65 1.56
C VAL A 289 1.62 16.64 2.71
N GLY A 290 1.07 16.21 3.83
CA GLY A 290 1.02 16.96 5.07
C GLY A 290 1.97 16.40 6.12
N ILE A 291 2.75 17.27 6.76
CA ILE A 291 3.58 16.96 7.92
C ILE A 291 3.03 17.66 9.15
N TYR A 292 2.90 16.92 10.24
CA TYR A 292 2.28 17.37 11.47
C TYR A 292 3.11 16.96 12.67
N GLU A 293 3.39 17.89 13.57
CA GLU A 293 4.06 17.61 14.85
C GLU A 293 3.27 18.28 15.95
N ASN A 294 2.93 17.51 17.00
CA ASN A 294 2.13 17.99 18.13
C ASN A 294 0.81 18.70 17.72
N ASN A 295 0.25 18.28 16.58
CA ASN A 295 -0.96 18.85 16.00
C ASN A 295 -1.83 17.72 15.42
N PRO A 296 -3.17 17.76 15.53
CA PRO A 296 -4.01 16.79 14.85
C PRO A 296 -3.78 16.84 13.34
N TYR A 297 -3.50 15.69 12.75
CA TYR A 297 -3.31 15.62 11.31
C TYR A 297 -4.64 15.84 10.57
N GLN A 298 -4.56 16.36 9.35
CA GLN A 298 -5.69 16.50 8.44
C GLN A 298 -5.47 15.69 7.17
N THR A 299 -6.57 15.20 6.59
CA THR A 299 -6.62 14.64 5.24
C THR A 299 -7.37 15.60 4.34
N TYR A 300 -6.89 15.71 3.10
CA TYR A 300 -7.46 16.47 1.99
C TYR A 300 -8.19 15.57 1.00
N LYS A 301 -8.36 14.28 1.30
CA LYS A 301 -9.05 13.32 0.43
C LYS A 301 -10.41 13.84 -0.05
N ASP A 302 -11.27 14.24 0.87
CA ASP A 302 -12.62 14.72 0.51
C ASP A 302 -12.62 16.16 -0.05
N ARG A 303 -11.43 16.76 -0.23
CA ARG A 303 -11.24 18.11 -0.77
C ARG A 303 -10.60 18.12 -2.15
N ILE A 304 -10.25 16.95 -2.70
CA ILE A 304 -9.76 16.82 -4.08
C ILE A 304 -10.93 16.34 -4.94
N CYS A 305 -11.33 17.15 -5.91
CA CYS A 305 -12.42 16.87 -6.82
C CYS A 305 -11.91 16.85 -8.26
N LEU A 306 -12.35 15.87 -9.04
CA LEU A 306 -12.09 15.83 -10.47
C LEU A 306 -13.21 16.62 -11.16
N LEU A 307 -12.85 17.75 -11.79
CA LEU A 307 -13.83 18.62 -12.43
C LEU A 307 -14.22 18.12 -13.82
N ASP A 308 -13.23 17.61 -14.55
CA ASP A 308 -13.38 17.28 -15.97
C ASP A 308 -12.37 16.20 -16.37
N GLU A 309 -12.88 15.05 -16.84
CA GLU A 309 -12.12 14.04 -17.57
C GLU A 309 -12.40 14.24 -19.06
N TYR A 310 -11.49 14.87 -19.79
CA TYR A 310 -11.55 15.01 -21.26
C TYR A 310 -12.77 15.73 -21.86
N THR A 311 -12.54 16.85 -22.53
CA THR A 311 -13.43 17.34 -23.59
C THR A 311 -12.89 16.96 -24.97
N LYS A 312 -13.66 16.20 -25.74
CA LYS A 312 -13.44 16.00 -27.18
C LYS A 312 -14.26 17.05 -27.91
N GLU A 313 -13.60 18.07 -28.45
CA GLU A 313 -14.26 18.99 -29.38
C GLU A 313 -14.16 18.40 -30.79
N GLU A 314 -15.32 18.01 -31.32
CA GLU A 314 -15.50 17.65 -32.73
C GLU A 314 -16.13 18.85 -33.43
N TYR A 315 -15.44 19.41 -34.42
CA TYR A 315 -16.04 20.43 -35.27
C TYR A 315 -15.59 20.24 -36.72
N ASP A 316 -16.49 20.56 -37.64
CA ASP A 316 -16.24 20.51 -39.08
C ASP A 316 -15.80 21.91 -39.54
N GLU A 317 -14.56 22.04 -39.99
CA GLU A 317 -14.06 23.25 -40.66
C GLU A 317 -14.55 23.21 -42.13
N ILE A 318 -15.44 24.14 -42.51
CA ILE A 318 -15.94 24.27 -43.87
C ILE A 318 -15.16 25.37 -44.59
N GLU A 319 -14.28 25.00 -45.51
CA GLU A 319 -13.67 25.94 -46.46
C GLU A 319 -14.45 25.91 -47.79
N GLU A 320 -15.13 27.01 -48.11
CA GLU A 320 -15.69 27.22 -49.44
C GLU A 320 -14.64 27.89 -50.34
N ILE A 321 -14.11 27.15 -51.31
CA ILE A 321 -13.19 27.72 -52.31
C ILE A 321 -14.01 28.05 -53.56
N PRO A 322 -14.07 29.32 -53.98
CA PRO A 322 -14.67 29.68 -55.26
C PRO A 322 -13.80 29.13 -56.39
N SER A 323 -14.36 28.28 -57.25
CA SER A 323 -13.71 27.88 -58.50
C SER A 323 -14.17 28.78 -59.65
N SER A 324 -13.28 29.05 -60.59
CA SER A 324 -13.44 29.99 -61.73
C SER A 324 -14.63 29.68 -62.65
N ASP A 325 -15.24 28.49 -62.54
CA ASP A 325 -16.37 28.02 -63.36
C ASP A 325 -17.74 28.08 -62.64
N GLY A 326 -17.86 28.81 -61.53
CA GLY A 326 -19.15 29.00 -60.84
C GLY A 326 -19.63 27.78 -60.03
N LYS A 327 -18.81 26.73 -59.92
CA LYS A 327 -19.05 25.61 -58.99
C LYS A 327 -18.40 25.90 -57.64
N ARG A 328 -19.16 25.70 -56.56
CA ARG A 328 -18.68 25.80 -55.18
C ARG A 328 -18.03 24.48 -54.79
N VAL A 329 -16.75 24.51 -54.44
CA VAL A 329 -16.08 23.34 -53.84
C VAL A 329 -16.08 23.54 -52.34
N VAL A 330 -16.86 22.71 -51.64
CA VAL A 330 -16.93 22.69 -50.18
C VAL A 330 -15.92 21.67 -49.69
N LYS A 331 -14.87 22.12 -49.00
CA LYS A 331 -13.91 21.24 -48.33
C LYS A 331 -14.30 21.16 -46.86
N VAL A 332 -14.91 20.04 -46.47
CA VAL A 332 -15.22 19.75 -45.07
C VAL A 332 -14.01 19.06 -44.45
N LYS A 333 -13.38 19.70 -43.47
CA LYS A 333 -12.26 19.14 -42.72
C LYS A 333 -12.74 18.76 -41.32
N HIS A 334 -12.95 17.47 -41.11
CA HIS A 334 -13.26 16.94 -39.79
C HIS A 334 -12.02 17.04 -38.90
N LYS A 335 -12.08 17.85 -37.83
CA LYS A 335 -10.94 18.06 -36.93
C LYS A 335 -11.33 17.62 -35.52
N ILE A 336 -10.56 16.67 -35.00
CA ILE A 336 -10.68 16.22 -33.61
C ILE A 336 -9.52 16.86 -32.85
N THR A 337 -9.82 17.83 -31.99
CA THR A 337 -8.80 18.45 -31.13
C THR A 337 -8.91 17.85 -29.74
N LYS A 338 -7.86 17.14 -29.30
CA LYS A 338 -7.71 16.61 -27.93
C LYS A 338 -6.81 17.58 -27.16
N SER A 339 -7.37 18.58 -26.49
CA SER A 339 -6.55 19.70 -25.96
C SER A 339 -6.61 19.96 -24.47
N LYS A 340 -7.56 19.38 -23.70
CA LYS A 340 -7.67 19.70 -22.27
C LYS A 340 -7.06 18.61 -21.38
N LYS A 341 -6.11 19.00 -20.54
CA LYS A 341 -5.58 18.15 -19.46
C LYS A 341 -6.69 17.91 -18.43
N PRO A 342 -6.71 16.75 -17.76
CA PRO A 342 -7.61 16.54 -16.61
C PRO A 342 -7.41 17.64 -15.56
N THR A 343 -8.50 18.22 -15.07
CA THR A 343 -8.43 19.32 -14.11
C THR A 343 -8.96 18.86 -12.74
N PHE A 344 -8.16 19.07 -11.70
CA PHE A 344 -8.53 18.83 -10.31
C PHE A 344 -8.79 20.14 -9.58
N GLU A 345 -9.84 20.19 -8.78
CA GLU A 345 -10.12 21.25 -7.82
C GLU A 345 -9.68 20.79 -6.43
N VAL A 346 -8.86 21.59 -5.75
CA VAL A 346 -8.45 21.37 -4.36
C VAL A 346 -9.08 22.43 -3.48
N ILE A 347 -9.91 21.98 -2.54
CA ILE A 347 -10.73 22.84 -1.68
C ILE A 347 -10.03 23.08 -0.33
N GLY A 348 -10.10 24.32 0.18
CA GLY A 348 -9.59 24.69 1.50
C GLY A 348 -8.07 24.74 1.61
N ILE A 349 -7.37 24.91 0.47
CA ILE A 349 -5.95 25.27 0.41
C ILE A 349 -5.85 26.57 -0.40
N GLU A 350 -5.11 27.55 0.12
CA GLU A 350 -4.83 28.78 -0.64
C GLU A 350 -3.67 28.55 -1.60
N GLU A 351 -3.80 29.06 -2.83
CA GLU A 351 -2.75 29.02 -3.84
C GLU A 351 -1.49 29.75 -3.33
N ASN A 352 -0.35 29.05 -3.33
CA ASN A 352 0.95 29.61 -2.99
C ASN A 352 2.03 28.92 -3.83
N ASN A 353 2.86 29.69 -4.53
CA ASN A 353 3.89 29.15 -5.43
C ASN A 353 4.94 28.28 -4.72
N GLU A 354 5.11 28.39 -3.40
CA GLU A 354 6.02 27.52 -2.63
C GLU A 354 5.42 26.16 -2.29
N PHE A 355 4.11 26.00 -2.43
CA PHE A 355 3.36 24.81 -2.04
C PHE A 355 3.40 23.70 -3.11
N GLU A 356 3.43 24.07 -4.39
CA GLU A 356 3.40 23.14 -5.51
C GLU A 356 4.80 22.68 -5.95
N THR A 357 4.87 21.48 -6.53
CA THR A 357 6.06 20.97 -7.20
C THR A 357 5.71 19.90 -8.24
N TYR A 358 6.58 19.77 -9.23
CA TYR A 358 6.57 18.70 -10.22
C TYR A 358 7.72 17.72 -9.99
N ASP A 359 8.62 18.01 -9.04
CA ASP A 359 9.81 17.18 -8.76
C ASP A 359 9.57 16.34 -7.51
N GLN A 360 9.60 15.02 -7.68
CA GLN A 360 9.53 14.06 -6.58
C GLN A 360 10.65 14.27 -5.55
N LYS A 361 11.82 14.78 -5.96
CA LYS A 361 12.94 15.05 -5.04
C LYS A 361 12.62 16.15 -4.04
N GLU A 362 11.85 17.15 -4.43
CA GLU A 362 11.42 18.20 -3.50
C GLU A 362 10.51 17.65 -2.40
N ILE A 363 9.62 16.69 -2.73
CA ILE A 363 8.80 15.99 -1.73
C ILE A 363 9.67 15.19 -0.76
N LEU A 364 10.66 14.45 -1.27
CA LEU A 364 11.58 13.69 -0.41
C LEU A 364 12.37 14.62 0.50
N THR A 365 12.86 15.74 -0.01
CA THR A 365 13.62 16.74 0.75
C THR A 365 12.73 17.39 1.82
N PHE A 366 11.47 17.69 1.49
CA PHE A 366 10.47 18.22 2.42
C PHE A 366 10.24 17.26 3.60
N ILE A 367 10.10 15.96 3.33
CA ILE A 367 9.94 14.92 4.35
C ILE A 367 11.23 14.71 5.15
N GLU A 368 12.39 14.65 4.50
CA GLU A 368 13.68 14.48 5.18
C GLU A 368 13.97 15.62 6.17
N ASN A 369 13.68 16.86 5.77
CA ASN A 369 13.81 18.01 6.66
C ASN A 369 12.90 17.89 7.89
N PHE A 370 11.68 17.36 7.72
CA PHE A 370 10.76 17.10 8.81
C PHE A 370 11.26 15.99 9.75
N LEU A 371 11.75 14.88 9.19
CA LEU A 371 12.26 13.74 9.95
C LEU A 371 13.52 14.10 10.76
N ASN A 372 14.36 14.99 10.23
CA ASN A 372 15.58 15.48 10.90
C ASN A 372 15.31 16.63 11.88
N ASN A 373 14.13 17.25 11.84
CA ASN A 373 13.79 18.34 12.74
C ASN A 373 13.49 17.80 14.14
N ASN A 374 14.28 18.21 15.13
CA ASN A 374 14.08 17.83 16.54
C ASN A 374 13.43 18.94 17.37
N LYS A 375 12.94 20.00 16.73
CA LYS A 375 12.19 21.07 17.41
C LYS A 375 10.81 20.52 17.74
N ASN A 376 10.62 20.10 19.00
CA ASN A 376 9.36 19.58 19.55
C ASN A 376 8.32 20.71 19.67
N GLU A 377 7.97 21.32 18.54
CA GLU A 377 7.09 22.47 18.40
C GLU A 377 5.82 22.03 17.64
N LYS A 378 4.76 22.86 17.70
CA LYS A 378 3.58 22.61 16.88
C LYS A 378 3.90 22.94 15.42
N LEU A 379 3.78 21.95 14.54
CA LEU A 379 4.02 22.10 13.11
C LEU A 379 2.83 21.60 12.29
N CYS A 380 2.51 22.29 11.21
CA CYS A 380 1.51 21.90 10.23
C CYS A 380 1.88 22.51 8.88
N ASN A 381 2.60 21.74 8.06
CA ASN A 381 3.01 22.19 6.74
C ASN A 381 2.53 21.21 5.68
N LEU A 382 2.29 21.73 4.48
CA LEU A 382 1.81 20.94 3.35
C LEU A 382 2.73 21.16 2.15
N LYS A 383 2.79 20.18 1.26
CA LYS A 383 3.41 20.26 -0.06
C LYS A 383 2.55 19.47 -1.05
N LEU A 384 2.32 19.99 -2.25
CA LEU A 384 1.54 19.33 -3.30
C LEU A 384 2.45 18.97 -4.46
N TYR A 385 2.45 17.70 -4.83
CA TYR A 385 3.04 17.20 -6.05
C TYR A 385 1.95 16.98 -7.11
N HIS A 386 2.20 17.38 -8.35
CA HIS A 386 1.34 16.96 -9.46
C HIS A 386 2.13 16.70 -10.75
N ASP A 387 1.59 15.79 -11.57
CA ASP A 387 2.11 15.47 -12.88
C ASP A 387 1.89 16.67 -13.85
N PRO A 388 2.87 17.03 -14.70
CA PRO A 388 2.70 18.11 -15.68
C PRO A 388 1.53 17.92 -16.65
N ASN A 389 0.99 16.71 -16.77
CA ASN A 389 -0.14 16.39 -17.64
C ASN A 389 -1.52 16.60 -17.00
N ILE A 390 -1.60 17.12 -15.76
CA ILE A 390 -2.86 17.53 -15.13
C ILE A 390 -2.82 19.01 -14.74
N ASP A 391 -4.00 19.63 -14.65
CA ASP A 391 -4.16 21.00 -14.17
C ASP A 391 -4.78 21.00 -12.77
N ILE A 392 -4.35 21.93 -11.91
CA ILE A 392 -4.88 22.12 -10.56
C ILE A 392 -5.55 23.49 -10.46
N THR A 393 -6.68 23.53 -9.78
CA THR A 393 -7.41 24.76 -9.44
C THR A 393 -7.70 24.77 -7.94
N TYR A 394 -7.68 25.95 -7.32
CA TYR A 394 -7.88 26.10 -5.89
C TYR A 394 -9.18 26.82 -5.58
N LYS A 395 -9.87 26.34 -4.56
CA LYS A 395 -11.08 26.96 -4.05
C LYS A 395 -10.97 27.15 -2.54
N LYS A 396 -11.17 28.38 -2.07
CA LYS A 396 -11.17 28.70 -0.64
C LYS A 396 -12.40 28.14 0.07
#